data_AF-A0A4Q4CXD5-F1
#
_entry.id   AF-A0A4Q4CXD5-F1
#
_cell.length_a   1.000
_cell.length_b   1.000
_cell.length_c   1.000
_cell.angle_alpha   90.00
_cell.angle_beta   90.00
_cell.angle_gamma   90.00
#
_symmetry.space_group_name_H-M   'P 1'
#
loop_
_entity.id
_entity.type
_entity.pdbx_description
1 polymer ?
#
loop_
_entity_poly.entity_id
_entity_poly.type
_entity_poly.pdbx_seq_one_letter_code
_entity_poly.pdbx_strand_id
1 'polypeptide(L)' 'MKQQPESWRFDAIGTAWTIDTTDTVSDVQRAAVADLLAAVDRTWSRFREDGGVARLRAGESVDLGTEAATLLDLY' A
#
# COMPACT_ATOMS: atom_id res chain seq x y z
N MET A 1 -24.71 19.75 -13.57
CA MET A 1 -24.03 18.68 -14.34
C MET A 1 -23.95 17.46 -13.44
N LYS A 2 -24.34 16.27 -13.91
CA LYS A 2 -24.10 15.03 -13.15
C LYS A 2 -22.63 14.67 -13.31
N GLN A 3 -21.89 14.51 -12.21
CA GLN A 3 -20.52 13.98 -12.26
C GLN A 3 -20.59 12.53 -12.72
N GLN A 4 -19.71 12.14 -13.65
CA GLN A 4 -19.60 10.73 -14.05
C GLN A 4 -18.69 10.01 -13.05
N PRO A 5 -19.02 8.78 -12.64
CA PRO A 5 -18.18 8.01 -11.75
C PRO A 5 -16.79 7.82 -12.37
N GLU A 6 -15.76 8.01 -11.57
CA GLU A 6 -14.38 7.78 -11.96
C GLU A 6 -14.00 6.33 -11.68
N SER A 7 -13.27 5.73 -12.62
CA SER A 7 -12.61 4.44 -12.47
C SER A 7 -11.11 4.61 -12.72
N TRP A 8 -10.31 4.49 -11.67
CA TRP A 8 -8.86 4.61 -11.73
C TRP A 8 -8.19 3.25 -11.56
N ARG A 9 -7.45 2.80 -12.58
CA ARG A 9 -6.72 1.54 -12.60
C ARG A 9 -5.20 1.77 -12.55
N PHE A 10 -4.48 0.93 -11.79
CA PHE A 10 -3.02 0.96 -11.66
C PHE A 10 -2.49 -0.39 -11.14
N ASP A 11 -1.19 -0.61 -11.24
CA ASP A 11 -0.52 -1.81 -10.70
C ASP A 11 0.26 -1.47 -9.44
N ALA A 12 0.15 -2.30 -8.41
CA ALA A 12 0.89 -2.17 -7.16
C ALA A 12 0.93 -3.51 -6.40
N ILE A 13 1.99 -3.74 -5.62
CA ILE A 13 2.13 -4.93 -4.76
C ILE A 13 1.92 -6.23 -5.56
N GLY A 14 2.48 -6.28 -6.77
CA GLY A 14 2.45 -7.46 -7.63
C GLY A 14 1.08 -7.80 -8.27
N THR A 15 0.10 -6.90 -8.23
CA THR A 15 -1.20 -7.12 -8.88
C THR A 15 -1.81 -5.81 -9.42
N ALA A 16 -2.86 -5.96 -10.24
CA ALA A 16 -3.64 -4.84 -10.75
C ALA A 16 -4.77 -4.45 -9.79
N TRP A 17 -4.95 -3.15 -9.58
CA TRP A 17 -5.95 -2.54 -8.71
C TRP A 17 -6.87 -1.61 -9.51
N THR A 18 -8.10 -1.47 -9.03
CA THR A 18 -9.04 -0.45 -9.51
C THR A 18 -9.69 0.23 -8.31
N ILE A 19 -9.78 1.57 -8.35
CA ILE A 19 -10.58 2.38 -7.43
C ILE A 19 -11.72 3.00 -8.23
N ASP A 20 -12.95 2.63 -7.86
CA ASP A 20 -14.17 3.22 -8.41
C ASP A 20 -14.78 4.18 -7.37
N THR A 21 -15.07 5.41 -7.78
CA THR A 21 -15.62 6.44 -6.89
C THR A 21 -16.50 7.42 -7.67
N THR A 22 -17.44 8.08 -6.99
CA THR A 22 -18.24 9.16 -7.61
C THR A 22 -17.48 10.46 -7.75
N ASP A 23 -16.41 10.63 -6.96
CA ASP A 23 -15.62 11.86 -6.90
C ASP A 23 -14.42 11.76 -7.84
N THR A 24 -13.97 12.91 -8.36
CA THR A 24 -12.72 12.94 -9.12
C THR A 24 -11.52 12.67 -8.21
N VAL A 25 -10.64 11.74 -8.59
CA VAL A 25 -9.38 11.44 -7.89
C VAL A 25 -8.27 12.29 -8.48
N SER A 26 -7.94 13.37 -7.78
CA SER A 26 -6.86 14.29 -8.18
C SER A 26 -5.49 13.59 -8.23
N ASP A 27 -4.57 14.14 -9.00
CA ASP A 27 -3.20 13.63 -9.09
C ASP A 27 -2.49 13.59 -7.72
N VAL A 28 -2.79 14.53 -6.83
CA VAL A 28 -2.26 14.56 -5.46
C VAL A 28 -2.75 13.36 -4.65
N GLN A 29 -4.03 13.00 -4.78
CA GLN A 29 -4.58 11.81 -4.11
C GLN A 29 -4.00 10.53 -4.71
N ARG A 30 -3.82 10.48 -6.04
CA ARG A 30 -3.20 9.33 -6.71
C ARG A 30 -1.75 9.13 -6.25
N ALA A 31 -0.99 10.21 -6.12
CA ALA A 31 0.36 10.19 -5.57
C ALA A 31 0.38 9.72 -4.11
N ALA A 32 -0.53 10.23 -3.26
CA ALA A 32 -0.63 9.81 -1.86
C ALA A 32 -0.94 8.30 -1.72
N VAL A 33 -1.79 7.75 -2.59
CA VAL A 33 -2.06 6.31 -2.65
C VAL A 33 -0.81 5.54 -3.10
N ALA A 34 -0.10 6.02 -4.12
CA ALA A 34 1.15 5.39 -4.58
C ALA A 34 2.22 5.37 -3.47
N ASP A 35 2.39 6.47 -2.75
CA ASP A 35 3.35 6.58 -1.63
C ASP A 35 2.98 5.63 -0.48
N LEU A 36 1.70 5.56 -0.13
CA LEU A 36 1.20 4.61 0.88
C LEU A 36 1.50 3.17 0.48
N LEU A 37 1.19 2.79 -0.77
CA LEU A 37 1.43 1.44 -1.27
C LEU A 37 2.93 1.10 -1.33
N ALA A 38 3.77 2.07 -1.70
CA ALA A 38 5.22 1.90 -1.70
C ALA A 38 5.79 1.69 -0.27
N ALA A 39 5.23 2.39 0.72
CA ALA A 39 5.59 2.18 2.13
C ALA A 39 5.16 0.80 2.61
N VAL A 40 3.92 0.39 2.33
CA VAL A 40 3.41 -0.95 2.66
C VAL A 40 4.25 -2.04 2.02
N ASP A 41 4.54 -1.94 0.71
CA ASP A 41 5.36 -2.94 0.00
C ASP A 41 6.78 -3.02 0.59
N ARG A 42 7.41 -1.88 0.91
CA ARG A 42 8.74 -1.88 1.52
C ARG A 42 8.76 -2.51 2.91
N THR A 43 7.75 -2.26 3.73
CA THR A 43 7.70 -2.76 5.11
C THR A 43 7.34 -4.24 5.14
N TRP A 44 6.29 -4.65 4.41
CA TRP A 44 5.62 -5.94 4.57
C TRP A 44 5.92 -6.97 3.47
N SER A 45 6.57 -6.59 2.37
CA SER A 45 6.82 -7.54 1.29
C SER A 45 7.78 -8.65 1.70
N ARG A 46 7.35 -9.89 1.45
CA ARG A 46 8.18 -11.08 1.65
C ARG A 46 9.14 -11.34 0.50
N PHE A 47 8.92 -10.72 -0.65
CA PHE A 47 9.64 -10.97 -1.91
C PHE A 47 10.80 -10.00 -2.12
N ARG A 48 10.78 -8.85 -1.45
CA ARG A 48 11.89 -7.91 -1.46
C ARG A 48 13.00 -8.39 -0.54
N GLU A 49 14.25 -8.20 -0.96
CA GLU A 49 15.43 -8.48 -0.13
C GLU A 49 15.84 -7.26 0.71
N ASP A 50 15.40 -6.06 0.34
CA ASP A 50 15.69 -4.79 1.01
C ASP A 50 14.56 -4.30 1.92
N GLY A 51 13.53 -5.14 2.14
CA GLY A 51 12.32 -4.79 2.90
C GLY A 51 12.39 -5.09 4.40
N GLY A 52 11.41 -4.58 5.14
CA GLY A 52 11.30 -4.80 6.59
C GLY A 52 11.23 -6.28 6.97
N VAL A 53 10.42 -7.06 6.24
CA VAL A 53 10.34 -8.52 6.47
C VAL A 53 11.65 -9.24 6.17
N ALA A 54 12.44 -8.79 5.19
CA ALA A 54 13.74 -9.39 4.92
C ALA A 54 14.71 -9.21 6.10
N ARG A 55 14.72 -8.01 6.68
CA ARG A 55 15.48 -7.70 7.90
C ARG A 55 15.01 -8.50 9.11
N LEU A 56 13.68 -8.63 9.30
CA LEU A 56 13.12 -9.50 10.35
C LEU A 56 13.57 -10.96 10.19
N ARG A 57 13.60 -11.50 8.97
CA ARG A 57 14.11 -12.87 8.71
C ARG A 57 15.58 -13.02 9.06
N ALA A 58 16.37 -11.94 8.97
CA ALA A 58 17.76 -11.91 9.38
C ALA A 58 17.94 -11.83 10.92
N GLY A 59 16.84 -11.74 11.68
CA GLY A 59 16.84 -11.63 13.13
C GLY A 59 16.92 -10.20 13.66
N GLU A 60 16.78 -9.19 12.80
CA GLU A 60 16.77 -7.79 13.23
C GLU A 60 15.45 -7.38 13.89
N SER A 61 15.48 -6.34 14.72
CA SER A 61 14.28 -5.63 15.16
C SER A 61 13.93 -4.53 14.14
N VAL A 62 12.67 -4.50 13.71
CA VAL A 62 12.17 -3.59 12.68
C VAL A 62 10.89 -2.93 13.17
N ASP A 63 10.78 -1.61 12.99
CA ASP A 63 9.51 -0.91 13.13
C ASP A 63 8.62 -1.22 11.92
N LEU A 64 7.48 -1.88 12.18
CA LEU A 64 6.52 -2.30 11.17
C LEU A 64 5.41 -1.26 10.92
N GLY A 65 5.50 -0.08 11.53
CA GLY A 65 4.52 0.98 11.39
C GLY A 65 3.40 0.90 12.42
N THR A 66 2.62 1.99 12.49
CA THR A 66 1.54 2.15 13.47
C THR A 66 0.40 1.14 13.30
N GLU A 67 0.21 0.64 12.09
CA GLU A 67 -0.80 -0.36 11.75
C GLU A 67 -0.43 -1.78 12.20
N ALA A 68 0.84 -2.01 12.55
CA ALA A 68 1.37 -3.35 12.80
C ALA A 68 0.62 -4.09 13.91
N ALA A 69 0.33 -3.43 15.03
CA ALA A 69 -0.39 -4.06 16.13
C ALA A 69 -1.77 -4.58 15.68
N THR A 70 -2.55 -3.73 15.01
CA THR A 70 -3.87 -4.10 14.48
C THR A 70 -3.81 -5.22 13.45
N LEU A 71 -2.80 -5.22 12.56
CA LEU A 71 -2.65 -6.26 11.54
C LEU A 71 -2.23 -7.60 12.15
N LEU A 72 -1.35 -7.59 13.16
CA LEU A 72 -0.89 -8.79 13.84
C LEU A 72 -1.98 -9.41 14.72
N ASP A 73 -2.86 -8.60 15.31
CA ASP A 73 -3.99 -9.07 16.13
C ASP A 73 -5.06 -9.85 15.32
N LEU A 74 -4.99 -9.85 13.98
CA LEU A 74 -5.91 -10.61 13.13
C LEU A 74 -5.60 -12.12 13.06
N TYR A 75 -4.43 -12.56 13.55
CA TYR A 75 -3.93 -13.93 13.44
C TYR A 75 -3.39 -14.46 14.77
#